data_AF-A0AA88NXM1-F1
#
_entry.id   AF-A0AA88NXM1-F1
#
_cell.length_a   1.000
_cell.length_b   1.000
_cell.length_c   1.000
_cell.angle_alpha   90.00
_cell.angle_beta   90.00
_cell.angle_gamma   90.00
#
_symmetry.space_group_name_H-M   'P 1'
#
loop_
_entity.id
_entity.type
_entity.pdbx_description
1 polymer ?
#
loop_
_entity_poly.entity_id
_entity_poly.type
_entity_poly.pdbx_seq_one_letter_code
_entity_poly.pdbx_strand_id
1 'polypeptide(L)'
;MNFGSLESCLPRARILLWKDLSYSDAEEISKTESIPEISRVLCQALHLDAPEPQKEILLDLYTNLVLFCKQQTLSKEQTSVLLSIVKNMHQLNTETPVNNMDQCFTYCTELLLCHSVRRPPFSIDLFNSEQLTEIMKYLINTYMRHYMLYKYVFTPQMYLDLSLSYTGMPEELTTEQLETSETVNETENKADGASEQDGVSEQEMVSTVSC
;
A
#
# COMPACT_ATOMS: atom_id res chain seq x y z
N MET A 1 21.45 -13.82 15.23
CA MET A 1 20.24 -14.18 14.49
C MET A 1 20.44 -13.72 13.06
N ASN A 2 20.64 -14.66 12.13
CA ASN A 2 20.68 -14.35 10.72
C ASN A 2 19.28 -13.90 10.32
N PHE A 3 19.11 -12.62 10.01
CA PHE A 3 17.99 -12.19 9.19
C PHE A 3 18.27 -12.75 7.80
N GLY A 4 17.86 -14.02 7.61
CA GLY A 4 17.79 -14.62 6.29
C GLY A 4 17.08 -13.63 5.39
N SER A 5 17.71 -13.34 4.26
CA SER A 5 17.11 -12.65 3.13
C SER A 5 15.65 -13.07 3.05
N LEU A 6 14.75 -12.16 3.43
CA LEU A 6 13.34 -12.29 3.15
C LEU A 6 13.23 -12.13 1.64
N GLU A 7 13.61 -13.17 0.90
CA GLU A 7 13.17 -13.38 -0.47
C GLU A 7 11.66 -13.37 -0.35
N SER A 8 11.09 -12.19 -0.57
CA SER A 8 9.66 -11.99 -0.63
C SER A 8 9.14 -13.02 -1.60
N CYS A 9 8.20 -13.86 -1.14
CA CYS A 9 7.54 -14.87 -1.97
C CYS A 9 6.69 -14.16 -3.02
N LEU A 10 7.34 -13.57 -4.02
CA LEU A 10 6.68 -12.98 -5.18
C LEU A 10 6.01 -14.10 -5.95
N PRO A 11 4.74 -13.92 -6.37
CA PRO A 11 4.09 -14.89 -7.22
C PRO A 11 4.90 -15.10 -8.50
N ARG A 12 5.07 -16.34 -8.92
CA ARG A 12 5.79 -16.65 -10.17
C ARG A 12 5.00 -16.16 -11.37
N ALA A 13 5.63 -15.36 -12.24
CA ALA A 13 5.03 -14.93 -13.50
C ALA A 13 4.61 -16.14 -14.36
N ARG A 14 3.38 -16.09 -14.88
CA ARG A 14 2.76 -17.09 -15.76
C ARG A 14 2.04 -16.38 -16.90
N ILE A 15 1.77 -17.12 -17.98
CA ILE A 15 0.96 -16.64 -19.10
C ILE A 15 -0.47 -16.37 -18.63
N LEU A 16 -1.00 -15.18 -18.93
CA LEU A 16 -2.32 -14.69 -18.47
C LEU A 16 -3.35 -14.53 -19.60
N LEU A 17 -3.08 -15.09 -20.77
CA LEU A 17 -3.98 -14.97 -21.92
C LEU A 17 -5.34 -15.60 -21.62
N TRP A 18 -6.42 -14.82 -21.77
CA TRP A 18 -7.81 -15.23 -21.50
C TRP A 18 -8.07 -15.70 -20.05
N LYS A 19 -7.20 -15.32 -19.10
CA LYS A 19 -7.33 -15.74 -17.70
C LYS A 19 -8.54 -15.08 -17.02
N ASP A 20 -8.60 -13.75 -17.10
CA ASP A 20 -9.58 -12.95 -16.37
C ASP A 20 -10.66 -12.34 -17.28
N LEU A 21 -10.42 -12.30 -18.60
CA LEU A 21 -11.33 -11.75 -19.59
C LEU A 21 -11.54 -12.79 -20.69
N SER A 22 -12.79 -13.14 -21.01
CA SER A 22 -13.08 -14.10 -22.08
C SER A 22 -12.86 -13.49 -23.47
N TYR A 23 -12.76 -14.34 -24.50
CA TYR A 23 -12.68 -13.88 -25.88
C TYR A 23 -13.91 -13.06 -26.28
N SER A 24 -15.10 -13.48 -25.85
CA SER A 24 -16.36 -12.78 -26.16
C SER A 24 -16.38 -11.37 -25.57
N ASP A 25 -15.99 -11.24 -24.30
CA ASP A 25 -16.00 -9.95 -23.61
C ASP A 25 -14.95 -9.00 -24.21
N ALA A 26 -13.76 -9.51 -24.55
CA ALA A 26 -12.74 -8.72 -25.21
C ALA A 26 -13.16 -8.24 -26.61
N GLU A 27 -13.90 -9.07 -27.35
CA GLU A 27 -14.50 -8.70 -28.63
C GLU A 27 -15.54 -7.58 -28.46
N GLU A 28 -16.42 -7.71 -27.46
CA GLU A 28 -17.44 -6.70 -27.14
C GLU A 28 -16.81 -5.37 -26.73
N ILE A 29 -15.79 -5.42 -25.87
CA ILE A 29 -14.99 -4.25 -25.48
C ILE A 29 -14.35 -3.60 -26.71
N SER A 30 -13.79 -4.39 -27.63
CA SER A 30 -13.15 -3.87 -28.84
C SER A 30 -14.13 -3.13 -29.77
N LYS A 31 -15.39 -3.56 -29.82
CA LYS A 31 -16.43 -2.96 -30.69
C LYS A 31 -17.08 -1.71 -30.08
N THR A 32 -17.07 -1.61 -28.77
CA THR A 32 -17.78 -0.57 -28.04
C THR A 32 -16.98 0.74 -28.03
N GLU A 33 -17.56 1.88 -28.43
CA GLU A 33 -16.86 3.18 -28.36
C GLU A 33 -17.20 4.00 -27.11
N SER A 34 -18.38 3.73 -26.53
CA SER A 34 -18.90 4.49 -25.40
C SER A 34 -18.25 4.06 -24.08
N ILE A 35 -17.67 5.01 -23.34
CA ILE A 35 -17.07 4.81 -22.01
C ILE A 35 -18.02 4.09 -21.02
N PRO A 36 -19.28 4.53 -20.83
CA PRO A 36 -20.18 3.85 -19.89
C PRO A 36 -20.49 2.40 -20.29
N GLU A 37 -20.49 2.11 -21.59
CA GLU A 37 -20.75 0.76 -22.09
C GLU A 37 -19.52 -0.15 -21.88
N ILE A 38 -18.30 0.37 -22.08
CA ILE A 38 -17.05 -0.34 -21.73
C ILE A 38 -17.07 -0.69 -20.23
N SER A 39 -17.41 0.27 -19.37
CA SER A 39 -17.54 0.04 -17.93
C SER A 39 -18.60 -1.03 -17.60
N ARG A 40 -19.74 -1.04 -18.31
CA ARG A 40 -20.77 -2.07 -18.12
C ARG A 40 -20.23 -3.46 -18.43
N VAL A 41 -19.54 -3.63 -19.55
CA VAL A 41 -18.96 -4.92 -19.98
C VAL A 41 -17.86 -5.36 -19.02
N LEU A 42 -16.97 -4.46 -18.61
CA LEU A 42 -15.89 -4.76 -17.65
C LEU A 42 -16.44 -5.19 -16.28
N CYS A 43 -17.49 -4.52 -15.80
CA CYS A 43 -18.13 -4.88 -14.54
C CYS A 43 -18.72 -6.30 -14.58
N GLN A 44 -19.31 -6.69 -15.71
CA GLN A 44 -19.86 -8.03 -15.91
C GLN A 44 -18.76 -9.09 -16.06
N ALA A 45 -17.75 -8.82 -16.87
CA ALA A 45 -16.70 -9.78 -17.19
C ALA A 45 -15.75 -10.07 -16.02
N LEU A 46 -15.42 -9.05 -15.22
CA LEU A 46 -14.49 -9.18 -14.09
C LEU A 46 -15.16 -9.57 -12.78
N HIS A 47 -16.49 -9.69 -12.74
CA HIS A 47 -17.27 -9.97 -11.53
C HIS A 47 -16.87 -9.10 -10.34
N LEU A 48 -16.90 -7.77 -10.53
CA LEU A 48 -16.48 -6.81 -9.51
C LEU A 48 -17.52 -6.69 -8.38
N ASP A 49 -17.44 -7.61 -7.42
CA ASP A 49 -18.29 -7.68 -6.23
C ASP A 49 -17.67 -6.93 -5.03
N ALA A 50 -17.31 -5.67 -5.23
CA ALA A 50 -16.79 -4.78 -4.18
C ALA A 50 -17.86 -3.78 -3.72
N PRO A 51 -17.85 -3.32 -2.45
CA PRO A 51 -18.72 -2.25 -2.00
C PRO A 51 -18.34 -0.90 -2.66
N GLU A 52 -19.30 0.00 -2.82
CA GLU A 52 -18.98 1.40 -3.12
C GLU A 52 -18.21 2.05 -1.93
N PRO A 53 -17.14 2.84 -2.16
CA PRO A 53 -16.65 3.38 -3.43
C PRO A 53 -15.56 2.52 -4.13
N GLN A 54 -15.16 1.39 -3.55
CA GLN A 54 -14.07 0.56 -4.07
C GLN A 54 -14.33 0.07 -5.49
N LYS A 55 -15.58 -0.35 -5.76
CA LYS A 55 -16.02 -0.77 -7.08
C LYS A 55 -15.85 0.30 -8.16
N GLU A 56 -16.20 1.54 -7.86
CA GLU A 56 -16.09 2.66 -8.81
C GLU A 56 -14.63 2.95 -9.15
N ILE A 57 -13.75 2.90 -8.14
CA ILE A 57 -12.30 3.11 -8.32
C ILE A 57 -11.67 1.99 -9.16
N LEU A 58 -12.05 0.73 -8.92
CA LEU A 58 -11.60 -0.39 -9.76
C LEU A 58 -12.10 -0.23 -11.20
N LEU A 59 -13.36 0.13 -11.36
CA LEU A 59 -13.96 0.28 -12.67
C LEU A 59 -13.31 1.40 -13.46
N ASP A 60 -13.04 2.55 -12.82
CA ASP A 60 -12.29 3.65 -13.43
C ASP A 60 -10.88 3.21 -13.84
N LEU A 61 -10.16 2.48 -12.99
CA LEU A 61 -8.84 1.93 -13.32
C LEU A 61 -8.90 1.04 -14.58
N TYR A 62 -9.82 0.09 -14.64
CA TYR A 62 -9.92 -0.85 -15.75
C TYR A 62 -10.43 -0.18 -17.03
N THR A 63 -11.39 0.74 -16.93
CA THR A 63 -11.91 1.48 -18.08
C THR A 63 -10.82 2.37 -18.67
N ASN A 64 -10.06 3.11 -17.86
CA ASN A 64 -8.94 3.91 -18.34
C ASN A 64 -7.84 3.05 -18.98
N LEU A 65 -7.59 1.85 -18.46
CA LEU A 65 -6.65 0.91 -19.06
C LEU A 65 -7.10 0.45 -20.45
N VAL A 66 -8.37 0.11 -20.61
CA VAL A 66 -8.94 -0.26 -21.92
C VAL A 66 -8.88 0.90 -22.91
N LEU A 67 -9.19 2.13 -22.45
CA LEU A 67 -9.07 3.32 -23.29
C LEU A 67 -7.62 3.53 -23.78
N PHE A 68 -6.65 3.33 -22.90
CA PHE A 68 -5.23 3.33 -23.28
C PHE A 68 -4.90 2.24 -24.31
N CYS A 69 -5.37 1.00 -24.12
CA CYS A 69 -5.17 -0.09 -25.09
C CYS A 69 -5.70 0.28 -26.48
N LYS A 70 -6.86 0.95 -26.54
CA LYS A 70 -7.45 1.42 -27.80
C LYS A 70 -6.63 2.54 -28.45
N GLN A 71 -6.14 3.49 -27.66
CA GLN A 71 -5.27 4.57 -28.14
C GLN A 71 -3.97 4.02 -28.74
N GLN A 72 -3.41 2.97 -28.14
CA GLN A 72 -2.20 2.28 -28.60
C GLN A 72 -2.49 1.17 -29.63
N THR A 73 -3.73 1.07 -30.13
CA THR A 73 -4.20 0.07 -31.12
C THR A 73 -3.80 -1.37 -30.79
N LEU A 74 -3.82 -1.72 -29.49
CA LEU A 74 -3.48 -3.05 -29.01
C LEU A 74 -4.52 -4.09 -29.43
N SER A 75 -4.08 -5.33 -29.62
CA SER A 75 -4.95 -6.45 -29.96
C SER A 75 -5.85 -6.85 -28.78
N LYS A 76 -6.84 -7.70 -29.05
CA LYS A 76 -7.79 -8.22 -28.05
C LYS A 76 -7.05 -9.10 -27.04
N GLU A 77 -6.12 -9.92 -27.53
CA GLU A 77 -5.22 -10.76 -26.74
C GLU A 77 -4.36 -9.89 -25.81
N GLN A 78 -3.74 -8.85 -26.37
CA GLN A 78 -2.91 -7.90 -25.62
C GLN A 78 -3.71 -7.17 -24.53
N THR A 79 -4.94 -6.74 -24.85
CA THR A 79 -5.84 -6.08 -23.91
C THR A 79 -6.24 -7.02 -22.76
N SER A 80 -6.63 -8.27 -23.08
CA SER A 80 -6.96 -9.30 -22.08
C SER A 80 -5.80 -9.57 -21.13
N VAL A 81 -4.59 -9.72 -21.68
CA VAL A 81 -3.37 -9.93 -20.88
C VAL A 81 -3.06 -8.72 -20.01
N LEU A 82 -3.06 -7.51 -20.57
CA LEU A 82 -2.70 -6.31 -19.82
C LEU A 82 -3.67 -6.04 -18.66
N LEU A 83 -4.97 -6.28 -18.88
CA LEU A 83 -5.99 -6.21 -17.84
C LEU A 83 -5.71 -7.21 -16.71
N SER A 84 -5.35 -8.45 -17.06
CA SER A 84 -4.98 -9.50 -16.12
C SER A 84 -3.69 -9.17 -15.34
N ILE A 85 -2.70 -8.55 -15.98
CA ILE A 85 -1.47 -8.09 -15.34
C ILE A 85 -1.79 -7.04 -14.28
N VAL A 86 -2.57 -6.00 -14.64
CA VAL A 86 -2.95 -4.92 -13.72
C VAL A 86 -3.80 -5.45 -12.57
N LYS A 87 -4.71 -6.40 -12.84
CA LYS A 87 -5.49 -7.07 -11.80
C LYS A 87 -4.62 -7.83 -10.81
N ASN A 88 -3.69 -8.67 -11.28
CA ASN A 88 -2.79 -9.42 -10.40
C ASN A 88 -1.86 -8.48 -9.61
N MET A 89 -1.37 -7.41 -10.23
CA MET A 89 -0.57 -6.39 -9.56
C MET A 89 -1.37 -5.68 -8.48
N HIS A 90 -2.63 -5.32 -8.77
CA HIS A 90 -3.51 -4.69 -7.78
C HIS A 90 -3.82 -5.64 -6.62
N GLN A 91 -4.07 -6.91 -6.89
CA GLN A 91 -4.27 -7.91 -5.86
C GLN A 91 -3.03 -8.03 -4.96
N LEU A 92 -1.82 -8.12 -5.54
CA LEU A 92 -0.58 -8.18 -4.76
C LEU A 92 -0.40 -6.94 -3.88
N ASN A 93 -0.76 -5.75 -4.37
CA ASN A 93 -0.71 -4.52 -3.60
C ASN A 93 -1.63 -4.58 -2.36
N THR A 94 -2.84 -5.14 -2.51
CA THR A 94 -3.86 -5.12 -1.44
C THR A 94 -3.76 -6.30 -0.48
N GLU A 95 -2.99 -7.33 -0.80
CA GLU A 95 -2.75 -8.52 0.05
C GLU A 95 -2.04 -8.21 1.39
N THR A 96 -1.37 -7.06 1.50
CA THR A 96 -0.66 -6.67 2.72
C THR A 96 -0.89 -5.20 3.04
N PRO A 97 -1.03 -4.81 4.33
CA PRO A 97 -1.06 -3.40 4.71
C PRO A 97 0.31 -2.72 4.61
N VAL A 98 1.39 -3.50 4.54
CA VAL A 98 2.76 -2.98 4.47
C VAL A 98 3.05 -2.48 3.06
N ASN A 99 3.88 -1.44 2.95
CA ASN A 99 4.33 -0.94 1.65
C ASN A 99 5.09 -2.03 0.88
N ASN A 100 4.56 -2.43 -0.27
CA ASN A 100 5.13 -3.41 -1.20
C ASN A 100 5.20 -2.87 -2.64
N MET A 101 5.41 -1.55 -2.79
CA MET A 101 5.48 -0.88 -4.10
C MET A 101 6.52 -1.51 -5.02
N ASP A 102 7.75 -1.71 -4.52
CA ASP A 102 8.84 -2.30 -5.31
C ASP A 102 8.50 -3.72 -5.77
N GLN A 103 7.91 -4.52 -4.88
CA GLN A 103 7.44 -5.88 -5.17
C GLN A 103 6.35 -5.90 -6.26
N CYS A 104 5.38 -4.98 -6.18
CA CYS A 104 4.34 -4.84 -7.19
C CYS A 104 4.92 -4.45 -8.55
N PHE A 105 5.88 -3.51 -8.56
CA PHE A 105 6.54 -3.07 -9.78
C PHE A 105 7.41 -4.17 -10.40
N THR A 106 8.19 -4.90 -9.59
CA THR A 106 8.98 -6.06 -10.03
C THR A 106 8.06 -7.13 -10.61
N TYR A 107 6.99 -7.50 -9.91
CA TYR A 107 6.05 -8.51 -10.39
C TYR A 107 5.36 -8.10 -11.69
N CYS A 108 4.95 -6.84 -11.82
CA CYS A 108 4.41 -6.30 -13.07
C CYS A 108 5.42 -6.38 -14.21
N THR A 109 6.69 -6.05 -13.94
CA THR A 109 7.79 -6.13 -14.91
C THR A 109 8.04 -7.56 -15.38
N GLU A 110 8.07 -8.51 -14.45
CA GLU A 110 8.25 -9.94 -14.78
C GLU A 110 7.08 -10.48 -15.61
N LEU A 111 5.84 -10.11 -15.25
CA LEU A 111 4.66 -10.46 -16.03
C LEU A 111 4.72 -9.87 -17.44
N LEU A 112 5.09 -8.61 -17.59
CA LEU A 112 5.21 -7.99 -18.91
C LEU A 112 6.30 -8.69 -19.75
N LEU A 113 7.47 -8.95 -19.16
CA LEU A 113 8.55 -9.65 -19.85
C LEU A 113 8.15 -11.07 -20.27
N CYS A 114 7.35 -11.76 -19.45
CA CYS A 114 6.76 -13.07 -19.76
C CYS A 114 5.84 -13.04 -21.01
N HIS A 115 5.34 -11.87 -21.41
CA HIS A 115 4.48 -11.69 -22.58
C HIS A 115 5.18 -10.93 -23.73
N SER A 116 6.48 -10.64 -23.61
CA SER A 116 7.30 -9.99 -24.65
C SER A 116 8.43 -10.86 -25.21
N VAL A 117 8.64 -12.06 -24.66
CA VAL A 117 9.76 -12.93 -25.04
C VAL A 117 9.24 -14.31 -25.45
N ARG A 118 9.71 -14.83 -26.58
CA ARG A 118 9.31 -16.15 -27.09
C ARG A 118 10.09 -17.30 -26.42
N ARG A 119 9.56 -17.89 -25.35
CA ARG A 119 10.08 -19.13 -24.72
C ARG A 119 8.95 -20.05 -24.24
N PRO A 120 8.24 -20.73 -25.16
CA PRO A 120 7.26 -21.74 -24.76
C PRO A 120 7.92 -22.85 -23.91
N PRO A 121 7.25 -23.39 -22.86
CA PRO A 121 5.89 -23.11 -22.38
C PRO A 121 5.77 -21.93 -21.39
N PHE A 122 6.86 -21.22 -21.09
CA PHE A 122 6.92 -20.27 -19.97
C PHE A 122 6.54 -18.85 -20.35
N SER A 123 6.82 -18.43 -21.58
CA SER A 123 6.57 -17.07 -22.05
C SER A 123 6.07 -17.06 -23.50
N ILE A 124 5.34 -16.00 -23.84
CA ILE A 124 4.78 -15.78 -25.18
C ILE A 124 5.22 -14.41 -25.71
N ASP A 125 5.19 -14.27 -27.02
CA ASP A 125 5.61 -13.07 -27.74
C ASP A 125 4.36 -12.33 -28.21
N LEU A 126 3.76 -11.53 -27.31
CA LEU A 126 2.57 -10.73 -27.59
C LEU A 126 2.90 -9.25 -27.74
N PHE A 127 3.82 -8.70 -26.95
CA PHE A 127 4.13 -7.28 -26.95
C PHE A 127 5.46 -6.98 -27.62
N ASN A 128 5.45 -5.98 -28.51
CA ASN A 128 6.67 -5.43 -29.09
C ASN A 128 7.44 -4.58 -28.06
N SER A 129 8.74 -4.34 -28.30
CA SER A 129 9.57 -3.53 -27.40
C SER A 129 9.08 -2.08 -27.23
N GLU A 130 8.53 -1.49 -28.29
CA GLU A 130 7.97 -0.13 -28.26
C GLU A 130 6.68 -0.10 -27.41
N GLN A 131 5.76 -1.03 -27.67
CA GLN A 131 4.52 -1.19 -26.91
C GLN A 131 4.80 -1.42 -25.42
N LEU A 132 5.81 -2.24 -25.10
CA LEU A 132 6.22 -2.50 -23.72
C LEU A 132 6.67 -1.22 -23.01
N THR A 133 7.41 -0.36 -23.71
CA THR A 133 7.89 0.92 -23.16
C THR A 133 6.74 1.87 -22.87
N GLU A 134 5.78 1.99 -23.79
CA GLU A 134 4.59 2.83 -23.61
C GLU A 134 3.67 2.28 -22.51
N ILE A 135 3.48 0.96 -22.44
CA ILE A 135 2.72 0.30 -21.35
C ILE A 135 3.37 0.61 -20.01
N MET A 136 4.69 0.43 -19.89
CA MET A 136 5.41 0.72 -18.64
C MET A 136 5.28 2.18 -18.22
N LYS A 137 5.47 3.09 -19.17
CA LYS A 137 5.30 4.53 -18.93
C LYS A 137 3.88 4.86 -18.47
N TYR A 138 2.87 4.26 -19.10
CA TYR A 138 1.49 4.42 -18.69
C TYR A 138 1.25 3.93 -17.26
N LEU A 139 1.70 2.71 -16.92
CA LEU A 139 1.50 2.12 -15.59
C LEU A 139 2.20 2.91 -14.48
N ILE A 140 3.41 3.44 -14.75
CA ILE A 140 4.13 4.29 -13.81
C ILE A 140 3.35 5.59 -13.55
N ASN A 141 2.84 6.22 -14.61
CA ASN A 141 2.16 7.51 -14.51
C ASN A 141 0.72 7.43 -13.99
N THR A 142 0.08 6.27 -14.09
CA THR A 142 -1.30 6.05 -13.65
C THR A 142 -1.35 5.25 -12.36
N TYR A 143 -1.03 3.96 -12.39
CA TYR A 143 -1.17 3.10 -11.22
C TYR A 143 -0.14 3.42 -10.14
N MET A 144 1.15 3.44 -10.48
CA MET A 144 2.21 3.61 -9.45
C MET A 144 2.18 5.00 -8.83
N ARG A 145 1.90 6.04 -9.61
CA ARG A 145 1.71 7.40 -9.10
C ARG A 145 0.61 7.47 -8.03
N HIS A 146 -0.48 6.71 -8.21
CA HIS A 146 -1.60 6.67 -7.26
C HIS A 146 -1.57 5.44 -6.35
N TYR A 147 -0.40 4.81 -6.17
CA TYR A 147 -0.25 3.59 -5.38
C TYR A 147 -0.84 3.71 -3.96
N MET A 148 -0.60 4.85 -3.29
CA MET A 148 -1.10 5.09 -1.92
C MET A 148 -2.63 5.20 -1.85
N LEU A 149 -3.29 5.68 -2.92
CA LEU A 149 -4.75 5.72 -3.00
C LEU A 149 -5.31 4.29 -2.98
N TYR A 150 -4.79 3.41 -3.84
CA TYR A 150 -5.20 2.02 -3.86
C TYR A 150 -4.90 1.32 -2.54
N LYS A 151 -3.74 1.60 -1.94
CA LYS A 151 -3.40 1.04 -0.63
C LYS A 151 -4.43 1.45 0.43
N TYR A 152 -4.73 2.74 0.52
CA TYR A 152 -5.64 3.28 1.52
C TYR A 152 -7.07 2.75 1.39
N VAL A 153 -7.59 2.66 0.17
CA VAL A 153 -8.99 2.30 -0.09
C VAL A 153 -9.24 0.79 0.05
N PHE A 154 -8.27 -0.04 -0.31
CA PHE A 154 -8.46 -1.49 -0.44
C PHE A 154 -7.76 -2.31 0.66
N THR A 155 -6.93 -1.69 1.50
CA THR A 155 -6.33 -2.40 2.64
C THR A 155 -7.33 -2.47 3.80
N PRO A 156 -7.65 -3.67 4.31
CA PRO A 156 -8.50 -3.79 5.49
C PRO A 156 -7.80 -3.18 6.72
N GLN A 157 -8.54 -2.36 7.49
CA GLN A 157 -8.02 -1.82 8.75
C GLN A 157 -7.94 -2.95 9.80
N MET A 158 -6.80 -3.11 10.44
CA MET A 158 -6.62 -4.06 11.54
C MET A 158 -6.55 -3.28 12.86
N TYR A 159 -7.46 -3.59 13.80
CA TYR A 159 -7.44 -3.06 15.15
C TYR A 159 -6.86 -4.11 16.09
N LEU A 160 -5.89 -3.71 16.91
CA LEU A 160 -5.34 -4.56 17.97
C LEU A 160 -5.98 -4.16 19.29
N ASP A 161 -6.85 -5.01 19.83
CA ASP A 161 -7.42 -4.84 21.15
C ASP A 161 -6.50 -5.49 22.20
N LEU A 162 -5.78 -4.67 22.96
CA LEU A 162 -4.83 -5.13 23.97
C LEU A 162 -5.45 -5.04 25.36
N SER A 163 -5.60 -6.18 26.02
CA SER A 163 -5.84 -6.25 27.46
C SER A 163 -4.55 -6.64 28.17
N LEU A 164 -4.04 -5.75 29.03
CA LEU A 164 -2.84 -5.98 29.82
C LEU A 164 -3.22 -6.21 31.28
N SER A 165 -2.92 -7.39 31.80
CA SER A 165 -2.95 -7.67 33.24
C SER A 165 -1.53 -7.72 33.77
N TYR A 166 -1.17 -6.79 34.65
CA TYR A 166 0.14 -6.80 35.29
C TYR A 166 0.10 -7.69 36.54
N THR A 167 0.94 -8.72 36.59
CA THR A 167 1.11 -9.56 37.77
C THR A 167 2.44 -9.20 38.46
N GLY A 168 2.39 -8.82 39.74
CA GLY A 168 3.59 -8.59 40.54
C GLY A 168 3.94 -7.13 40.83
N MET A 169 3.01 -6.17 40.68
CA MET A 169 3.20 -4.86 41.32
C MET A 169 3.05 -5.09 42.83
N PRO A 170 4.01 -4.64 43.67
CA PRO A 170 3.71 -4.44 45.08
C PRO A 170 2.47 -3.54 45.16
N GLU A 171 1.48 -3.90 45.98
CA GLU A 171 0.38 -2.99 46.31
C GLU A 171 0.96 -1.63 46.67
N GLU A 172 0.50 -0.56 46.01
CA GLU A 172 0.78 0.79 46.45
C GLU A 172 0.38 0.88 47.93
N LEU A 173 1.38 1.09 48.78
CA LEU A 173 1.17 1.40 50.18
C LEU A 173 0.18 2.56 50.24
N THR A 174 -1.00 2.31 50.79
CA THR A 174 -1.99 3.36 51.04
C THR A 174 -1.32 4.49 51.83
N THR A 175 -1.72 5.73 51.56
CA THR A 175 -1.16 6.98 52.11
C THR A 175 -1.00 6.97 53.65
N GLU A 176 -1.70 6.08 54.35
CA GLU A 176 -1.61 5.83 55.79
C GLU A 176 -0.27 5.20 56.25
N GLN A 177 0.48 4.54 55.37
CA GLN A 177 1.75 3.86 55.73
C GLN A 177 2.98 4.77 55.64
N LEU A 178 2.88 5.96 55.03
CA LEU A 178 3.97 6.94 54.95
C LEU A 178 4.07 7.80 56.23
N GLU A 179 2.97 7.99 56.96
CA GLU A 179 2.95 8.86 58.15
C GLU A 179 3.57 8.23 59.42
N THR A 180 3.77 6.91 59.44
CA THR A 180 4.31 6.22 60.63
C THR A 180 5.84 6.25 60.69
N SER A 181 6.54 6.46 59.57
CA SER A 181 8.01 6.42 59.54
C SER A 181 8.71 7.73 59.90
N GLU A 182 7.99 8.85 60.02
CA GLU A 182 8.60 10.17 60.25
C GLU A 182 8.84 10.51 61.74
N THR A 183 8.45 9.67 62.71
CA THR A 183 8.44 10.06 64.13
C THR A 183 9.63 9.62 64.99
N VAL A 184 10.70 9.01 64.46
CA VAL A 184 11.76 8.45 65.34
C VAL A 184 13.15 9.10 65.25
N ASN A 185 13.48 9.93 64.25
CA ASN A 185 14.85 10.45 64.13
C ASN A 185 14.95 11.98 64.13
N GLU A 186 14.51 12.60 65.22
CA GLU A 186 15.02 13.91 65.65
C GLU A 186 15.67 13.77 67.03
N THR A 187 17.00 13.58 67.08
CA THR A 187 17.84 14.24 68.10
C THR A 187 19.30 14.32 67.64
N GLU A 188 19.77 15.57 67.58
CA GLU A 188 21.15 16.05 67.77
C GLU A 188 22.18 15.93 66.63
N ASN A 189 22.40 17.03 65.92
CA ASN A 189 23.53 17.92 66.25
C ASN A 189 23.49 19.27 65.50
N LYS A 190 23.92 20.31 66.22
CA LYS A 190 23.90 21.76 65.90
C LYS A 190 25.18 22.23 65.21
N ALA A 191 25.04 23.40 64.53
CA ALA A 191 26.03 24.44 64.17
C ALA A 191 26.97 24.15 62.97
N ASP A 192 27.29 25.07 62.04
CA ASP A 192 27.06 26.53 61.90
C ASP A 192 27.43 27.00 60.45
N GLY A 193 26.85 28.14 60.00
CA GLY A 193 27.41 29.09 58.98
C GLY A 193 26.89 28.98 57.52
N ALA A 194 25.92 29.81 57.08
CA ALA A 194 26.04 31.12 56.35
C ALA A 194 26.60 31.02 54.90
N SER A 195 26.11 31.64 53.82
CA SER A 195 25.09 32.66 53.51
C SER A 195 24.97 32.80 51.97
N GLU A 196 23.76 33.15 51.44
CA GLU A 196 23.48 34.00 50.23
C GLU A 196 23.99 33.54 48.82
N GLN A 197 23.38 33.81 47.65
CA GLN A 197 22.16 34.47 47.17
C GLN A 197 21.97 34.13 45.66
N ASP A 198 20.72 34.22 45.19
CA ASP A 198 20.19 34.73 43.90
C ASP A 198 20.58 34.20 42.50
N GLY A 199 19.53 34.15 41.65
CA GLY A 199 19.60 34.56 40.24
C GLY A 199 18.85 33.70 39.21
N VAL A 200 17.55 33.96 39.01
CA VAL A 200 16.76 33.50 37.84
C VAL A 200 16.79 34.58 36.75
N SER A 201 16.93 34.19 35.47
CA SER A 201 16.37 34.96 34.34
C SER A 201 16.25 34.11 33.07
N GLU A 202 15.00 33.93 32.62
CA GLU A 202 14.61 33.56 31.25
C GLU A 202 14.78 34.75 30.29
N GLN A 203 15.08 34.48 29.01
CA GLN A 203 14.82 35.41 27.92
C GLN A 203 14.41 34.66 26.64
N GLU A 204 13.19 34.96 26.19
CA GLU A 204 12.64 34.67 24.86
C GLU A 204 13.33 35.52 23.77
N MET A 205 13.44 34.99 22.56
CA MET A 205 13.71 35.77 21.34
C MET A 205 12.64 35.50 20.28
N VAL A 206 11.85 36.53 20.00
CA VAL A 206 11.01 36.68 18.81
C VAL A 206 11.79 37.50 17.78
N SER A 207 11.89 37.03 16.54
CA SER A 207 12.33 37.84 15.41
C SER A 207 11.37 37.73 14.21
N THR A 208 10.58 38.79 14.11
CA THR A 208 9.99 39.48 12.96
C THR A 208 10.44 39.07 11.55
N VAL A 209 9.47 38.92 10.63
CA VAL A 209 9.65 39.18 9.19
C VAL A 209 8.51 40.11 8.74
N SER A 210 8.87 41.22 8.10
CA SER A 210 7.95 42.14 7.43
C SER A 210 8.46 42.45 6.01
N CYS A 211 7.47 42.61 5.13
CA CYS A 211 7.48 43.01 3.72
C CYS A 211 7.92 41.95 2.71
#